data_AF-A0A956K8X6-F1
#
_entry.id   AF-A0A956K8X6-F1
#
_cell.length_a   1.000
_cell.length_b   1.000
_cell.length_c   1.000
_cell.angle_alpha   90.00
_cell.angle_beta   90.00
_cell.angle_gamma   90.00
#
_symmetry.space_group_name_H-M   'P 1'
#
loop_
_entity.id
_entity.type
_entity.pdbx_description
1 polymer ?
#
loop_
_entity_poly.entity_id
_entity_poly.type
_entity_poly.pdbx_seq_one_letter_code
_entity_poly.pdbx_strand_id
1 'polypeptide(L)'
;LPACDPLLQDCPEGELCTWFPDPSAFACANTSEDIPLGEPCGYINDCAAGLWCAPTDMLPVCNGGSCCASYCDTSDPSCAVAGTECVPWYPEGMAPPGYESVGLCQLPG
;
A
#
# COMPACT_ATOMS: atom_id res chain seq x y z
N LEU A 1 -1.49 -0.93 19.11
CA LEU A 1 -1.67 0.20 18.18
C LEU A 1 -0.76 -0.07 16.99
N PRO A 2 -1.26 0.09 15.76
CA PRO A 2 -0.39 0.10 14.58
C PRO A 2 0.71 1.15 14.79
N ALA A 3 1.93 0.91 14.28
CA ALA A 3 3.01 1.91 14.41
C ALA A 3 2.74 3.12 13.50
N CYS A 4 1.93 2.94 12.45
CA CYS A 4 1.23 3.94 11.67
C CYS A 4 0.07 3.25 10.91
N ASP A 5 -0.94 4.00 10.49
CA ASP A 5 -2.05 3.52 9.66
C ASP A 5 -1.82 3.92 8.18
N PRO A 6 -1.70 2.95 7.25
CA PRO A 6 -1.44 3.24 5.84
C PRO A 6 -2.61 3.94 5.13
N LEU A 7 -3.84 3.85 5.66
CA LEU A 7 -5.00 4.55 5.12
C LEU A 7 -5.05 6.00 5.59
N LEU A 8 -4.54 6.29 6.80
CA LEU A 8 -4.51 7.64 7.37
C LEU A 8 -3.21 8.40 7.09
N GLN A 9 -2.11 7.70 6.81
CA GLN A 9 -0.77 8.27 6.64
C GLN A 9 -0.37 9.18 7.82
N ASP A 10 -0.54 8.68 9.03
CA ASP A 10 -0.36 9.40 10.30
C ASP A 10 1.11 9.50 10.77
N CYS A 11 2.04 9.54 9.83
CA CYS A 11 3.47 9.72 10.09
C CYS A 11 3.86 11.22 10.17
N PRO A 12 5.00 11.55 10.83
CA PRO A 12 5.56 12.89 10.82
C PRO A 12 5.87 13.41 9.40
N GLU A 13 6.02 14.73 9.27
CA GLU A 13 6.42 15.36 8.01
C GLU A 13 7.75 14.78 7.50
N GLY A 14 7.80 14.42 6.22
CA GLY A 14 8.96 13.78 5.58
C GLY A 14 8.97 12.25 5.68
N GLU A 15 7.96 11.65 6.31
CA GLU A 15 7.81 10.20 6.41
C GLU A 15 6.45 9.73 5.83
N LEU A 16 6.41 8.46 5.42
CA LEU A 16 5.20 7.79 4.91
C LEU A 16 4.96 6.51 5.68
N CYS A 17 3.70 6.16 5.87
CA CYS A 17 3.34 4.87 6.44
C CYS A 17 3.39 3.79 5.35
N THR A 18 4.35 2.87 5.46
CA THR A 18 4.54 1.79 4.48
C THR A 18 4.81 0.44 5.15
N TRP A 19 4.63 -0.64 4.38
CA TRP A 19 4.84 -2.01 4.85
C TRP A 19 6.31 -2.43 4.78
N PHE A 20 6.82 -2.95 5.89
CA PHE A 20 8.13 -3.59 5.98
C PHE A 20 7.97 -5.11 6.08
N PRO A 21 8.61 -5.91 5.19
CA PRO A 21 8.50 -7.37 5.23
C PRO A 21 9.20 -8.01 6.44
N ASP A 22 10.20 -7.33 7.00
CA ASP A 22 10.90 -7.73 8.23
C ASP A 22 10.99 -6.48 9.12
N PRO A 23 10.18 -6.35 10.20
CA PRO A 23 9.52 -7.41 10.96
C PRO A 23 8.06 -7.75 10.56
N SER A 24 7.64 -7.56 9.30
CA SER A 24 6.24 -7.71 8.87
C SER A 24 5.29 -6.77 9.62
N ALA A 25 5.49 -5.46 9.43
CA ALA A 25 4.67 -4.42 10.05
C ALA A 25 4.59 -3.16 9.18
N PHE A 26 3.53 -2.37 9.36
CA PHE A 26 3.52 -0.97 8.91
C PHE A 26 4.33 -0.12 9.87
N ALA A 27 5.19 0.73 9.33
CA ALA A 27 6.00 1.68 10.09
C ALA A 27 6.28 2.93 9.25
N CYS A 28 6.58 4.03 9.93
CA CYS A 28 6.99 5.26 9.27
C CYS A 28 8.39 5.11 8.67
N ALA A 29 8.50 5.43 7.38
CA ALA A 29 9.74 5.44 6.62
C ALA A 29 9.98 6.84 6.07
N ASN A 30 11.21 7.33 6.15
CA ASN A 30 11.58 8.56 5.44
C ASN A 30 11.30 8.37 3.95
N THR A 31 10.70 9.37 3.31
CA THR A 31 10.57 9.41 1.86
C THR A 31 11.43 10.50 1.28
N SER A 32 11.97 10.26 0.08
CA SER A 32 12.63 11.28 -0.73
C SER A 32 11.92 11.51 -2.07
N GLU A 33 10.88 10.74 -2.35
CA GLU A 33 10.17 10.69 -3.61
C GLU A 33 8.66 10.81 -3.36
N ASP A 34 7.91 11.12 -4.42
CA ASP A 34 6.45 11.26 -4.38
C ASP A 34 5.87 10.69 -5.68
N ILE A 35 6.20 9.42 -5.96
CA ILE A 35 5.85 8.79 -7.24
C ILE A 35 4.34 8.56 -7.31
N PRO A 36 3.65 9.08 -8.36
CA PRO A 36 2.20 8.94 -8.51
C PRO A 36 1.72 7.49 -8.71
N LEU A 37 0.42 7.28 -8.45
CA LEU A 37 -0.27 6.02 -8.71
C LEU A 37 -0.03 5.52 -10.16
N GLY A 38 0.32 4.24 -10.29
CA GLY A 38 0.55 3.55 -11.55
C GLY A 38 1.96 3.74 -12.14
N GLU A 39 2.76 4.66 -11.61
CA GLU A 39 4.12 4.91 -12.08
C GLU A 39 5.14 3.92 -11.48
N PRO A 40 6.25 3.62 -12.19
CA PRO A 40 7.27 2.70 -11.70
C PRO A 40 8.00 3.19 -10.45
N CYS A 41 8.32 2.26 -9.55
CA CYS A 41 9.01 2.54 -8.28
C CYS A 41 10.11 1.49 -8.01
N GLY A 42 11.08 1.83 -7.15
CA GLY A 42 12.23 0.98 -6.83
C GLY A 42 12.27 0.47 -5.38
N TYR A 43 11.67 1.22 -4.45
CA TYR A 43 11.63 0.92 -3.02
C TYR A 43 10.22 1.08 -2.45
N ILE A 44 9.97 0.40 -1.31
CA ILE A 44 8.68 0.37 -0.62
C ILE A 44 8.14 1.75 -0.20
N ASN A 45 9.00 2.76 -0.15
CA ASN A 45 8.75 4.12 0.32
C ASN A 45 8.96 5.18 -0.77
N ASP A 46 9.06 4.81 -2.05
CA ASP A 46 9.22 5.78 -3.15
C ASP A 46 7.89 6.42 -3.58
N CYS A 47 6.78 5.72 -3.33
CA CYS A 47 5.46 6.13 -3.80
C CYS A 47 4.88 7.27 -2.96
N ALA A 48 3.94 8.01 -3.54
CA ALA A 48 3.17 9.02 -2.83
C ALA A 48 2.40 8.45 -1.62
N ALA A 49 2.01 9.33 -0.69
CA ALA A 49 1.28 8.95 0.51
C ALA A 49 0.03 8.11 0.21
N GLY A 50 -0.15 7.01 0.93
CA GLY A 50 -1.26 6.08 0.73
C GLY A 50 -1.03 5.08 -0.40
N LEU A 51 0.15 5.08 -1.01
CA LEU A 51 0.54 4.13 -2.05
C LEU A 51 1.68 3.21 -1.57
N TRP A 52 1.76 2.04 -2.18
CA TRP A 52 2.81 1.06 -1.96
C TRP A 52 3.44 0.64 -3.29
N CYS A 53 4.75 0.38 -3.26
CA CYS A 53 5.48 -0.10 -4.42
C CYS A 53 5.20 -1.60 -4.64
N ALA A 54 4.11 -1.90 -5.35
CA ALA A 54 3.64 -3.26 -5.58
C ALA A 54 4.31 -3.89 -6.81
N PRO A 55 4.61 -5.20 -6.78
CA PRO A 55 5.17 -5.90 -7.93
C PRO A 55 4.19 -5.93 -9.11
N THR A 56 4.73 -5.96 -10.32
CA THR A 56 3.97 -5.86 -11.57
C THR A 56 2.92 -6.97 -11.76
N ASP A 57 3.11 -8.14 -11.14
CA ASP A 57 2.19 -9.28 -11.20
C ASP A 57 0.90 -9.07 -10.39
N MET A 58 0.87 -8.06 -9.51
CA MET A 58 -0.32 -7.64 -8.77
C MET A 58 -1.14 -6.58 -9.51
N LEU A 59 -0.65 -6.01 -10.63
CA LEU A 59 -1.26 -4.85 -11.26
C LEU A 59 -1.69 -5.12 -12.71
N PRO A 60 -2.82 -4.55 -13.18
CA PRO A 60 -3.27 -4.73 -14.55
C PRO A 60 -2.36 -4.03 -15.57
N VAL A 61 -1.74 -2.92 -15.17
CA VAL A 61 -0.79 -2.16 -15.99
C VAL A 61 0.32 -1.65 -15.08
N CYS A 62 1.56 -1.99 -15.41
CA CYS A 62 2.75 -1.45 -14.77
C CYS A 62 3.91 -1.43 -15.78
N ASN A 63 4.53 -0.27 -15.99
CA ASN A 63 5.60 -0.08 -16.96
C ASN A 63 7.01 -0.30 -16.35
N GLY A 64 7.11 -1.19 -15.36
CA GLY A 64 8.33 -1.48 -14.61
C GLY A 64 8.26 -2.85 -13.92
N GLY A 65 9.25 -3.15 -13.08
CA GLY A 65 9.23 -4.36 -12.22
C GLY A 65 8.22 -4.25 -11.08
N SER A 66 7.99 -3.02 -10.61
CA SER A 66 7.01 -2.64 -9.59
C SER A 66 6.45 -1.27 -9.93
N CYS A 67 5.21 -0.99 -9.53
CA CYS A 67 4.56 0.31 -9.68
C CYS A 67 3.75 0.67 -8.44
N CYS A 68 3.51 1.96 -8.26
CA CYS A 68 2.75 2.47 -7.13
C CYS A 68 1.28 2.06 -7.20
N ALA A 69 0.80 1.37 -6.18
CA ALA A 69 -0.57 0.88 -6.02
C ALA A 69 -1.18 1.46 -4.76
N SER A 70 -2.47 1.80 -4.77
CA SER A 70 -3.13 2.41 -3.62
C SER A 70 -3.50 1.38 -2.56
N TYR A 71 -3.23 1.70 -1.28
CA TYR A 71 -3.96 1.07 -0.20
C TYR A 71 -5.45 1.42 -0.29
N CYS A 72 -6.30 0.58 0.27
CA CYS A 72 -7.75 0.76 0.27
C CYS A 72 -8.36 0.21 1.56
N ASP A 73 -9.53 0.75 1.93
CA ASP A 73 -10.32 0.25 3.06
C ASP A 73 -11.25 -0.87 2.57
N THR A 74 -11.10 -2.08 3.08
CA THR A 74 -11.95 -3.23 2.68
C THR A 74 -13.38 -3.13 3.20
N SER A 75 -13.64 -2.26 4.18
CA SER A 75 -14.99 -1.94 4.67
C SER A 75 -15.69 -0.86 3.83
N ASP A 76 -14.93 -0.05 3.08
CA ASP A 76 -15.42 0.91 2.08
C ASP A 76 -14.58 0.82 0.78
N PRO A 77 -14.68 -0.31 0.05
CA PRO A 77 -13.74 -0.65 -1.01
C PRO A 77 -13.84 0.31 -2.19
N SER A 78 -12.74 1.01 -2.47
CA SER A 78 -12.61 1.94 -3.58
C SER A 78 -11.22 1.84 -4.21
N CYS A 79 -11.18 1.52 -5.51
CA CYS A 79 -9.95 1.44 -6.29
C CYS A 79 -10.09 2.25 -7.58
N ALA A 80 -9.17 3.19 -7.79
CA ALA A 80 -9.22 4.11 -8.93
C ALA A 80 -8.80 3.46 -10.26
N VAL A 81 -7.99 2.39 -10.20
CA VAL A 81 -7.46 1.71 -11.39
C VAL A 81 -8.45 0.64 -11.85
N ALA A 82 -8.94 0.76 -13.08
CA ALA A 82 -9.85 -0.24 -13.65
C ALA A 82 -9.18 -1.63 -13.71
N GLY A 83 -9.93 -2.66 -13.31
CA GLY A 83 -9.41 -4.03 -13.24
C GLY A 83 -8.67 -4.36 -11.93
N THR A 84 -8.70 -3.45 -10.95
CA THR A 84 -8.27 -3.74 -9.57
C THR A 84 -9.45 -3.85 -8.63
N GLU A 85 -9.29 -4.65 -7.58
CA GLU A 85 -10.21 -4.77 -6.45
C GLU A 85 -9.45 -4.54 -5.15
N CYS A 86 -10.17 -4.12 -4.11
CA CYS A 86 -9.58 -3.93 -2.80
C CYS A 86 -9.40 -5.29 -2.12
N VAL A 87 -8.22 -5.89 -2.29
CA VAL A 87 -7.91 -7.21 -1.74
C VAL A 87 -7.32 -7.04 -0.33
N PRO A 88 -7.81 -7.75 0.69
CA PRO A 88 -7.27 -7.66 2.05
C PRO A 88 -5.75 -7.89 2.10
N TRP A 89 -5.05 -7.02 2.83
CA TRP A 89 -3.59 -7.09 2.97
C TRP A 89 -3.15 -8.32 3.74
N TYR A 90 -3.91 -8.65 4.79
CA TYR A 90 -3.70 -9.82 5.61
C TYR A 90 -4.72 -10.91 5.27
N PRO A 91 -4.35 -12.20 5.39
CA PRO A 91 -5.32 -13.29 5.35
C PRO A 91 -6.43 -13.14 6.40
N GLU A 92 -7.58 -13.73 6.13
CA GLU A 92 -8.74 -13.71 7.03
C GLU A 92 -8.35 -14.15 8.45
N GLY A 93 -8.65 -13.30 9.44
CA GLY A 93 -8.35 -13.56 10.85
C GLY A 93 -6.87 -13.44 11.25
N MET A 94 -5.98 -13.03 10.33
CA MET A 94 -4.54 -12.85 10.59
C MET A 94 -4.10 -11.39 10.71
N ALA A 95 -4.97 -10.44 10.39
CA ALA A 95 -4.67 -9.02 10.58
C ALA A 95 -4.40 -8.71 12.07
N PRO A 96 -3.32 -7.99 12.40
CA PRO A 96 -3.15 -7.46 13.74
C PRO A 96 -4.25 -6.42 14.06
N PRO A 97 -4.59 -6.23 15.35
CA PRO A 97 -5.63 -5.28 15.74
C PRO A 97 -5.38 -3.86 15.21
N GLY A 98 -6.34 -3.32 14.48
CA GLY A 98 -6.28 -2.01 13.82
C GLY A 98 -5.92 -2.04 12.33
N TYR A 99 -5.64 -3.22 11.75
CA TYR A 99 -5.37 -3.35 10.31
C TYR A 99 -6.35 -4.28 9.58
N GLU A 100 -7.45 -4.66 10.22
CA GLU A 100 -8.45 -5.59 9.67
C GLU A 100 -9.06 -5.09 8.36
N SER A 101 -9.16 -3.77 8.21
CA SER A 101 -9.70 -3.12 7.03
C SER A 101 -8.64 -2.75 5.97
N VAL A 102 -7.35 -2.97 6.23
CA VAL A 102 -6.32 -2.59 5.25
C VAL A 102 -6.30 -3.59 4.10
N GLY A 103 -6.45 -3.06 2.89
CA GLY A 103 -6.27 -3.77 1.64
C GLY A 103 -5.32 -3.04 0.68
N LEU A 104 -5.06 -3.68 -0.45
CA LEU A 104 -4.34 -3.10 -1.58
C LEU A 104 -5.22 -3.21 -2.84
N CYS A 105 -5.25 -2.15 -3.64
CA CYS A 105 -5.84 -2.18 -4.96
C CYS A 105 -4.93 -2.95 -5.92
N GLN A 106 -5.30 -4.20 -6.19
CA GLN A 106 -4.56 -5.11 -7.03
C GLN A 106 -5.51 -5.97 -7.88
N LEU A 107 -4.95 -6.79 -8.77
CA LEU A 107 -5.72 -7.76 -9.53
C LEU A 107 -6.57 -8.64 -8.59
N PRO A 108 -7.82 -8.97 -8.97
CA PRO A 108 -8.65 -9.90 -8.19
C PRO A 108 -7.93 -11.24 -7.99
N GLY A 109 -7.95 -11.73 -6.75
CA GLY A 109 -7.35 -13.01 -6.34
C GLY A 109 -8.23 -14.22 -6.63
#